data_AF-A0A4S0GQJ1-F1
#
_entry.id   AF-A0A4S0GQJ1-F1
#
_cell.length_a   1.000
_cell.length_b   1.000
_cell.length_c   1.000
_cell.angle_alpha   90.00
_cell.angle_beta   90.00
_cell.angle_gamma   90.00
#
_symmetry.space_group_name_H-M   'P 1'
#
loop_
_entity.id
_entity.type
_entity.pdbx_description
1 polymer ?
#
loop_
_entity_poly.entity_id
_entity_poly.type
_entity_poly.pdbx_seq_one_letter_code
_entity_poly.pdbx_strand_id
1 'polypeptide(L)'
;MTDGKHNSALSAAYASTRPDEVAAIYDRWSETYDADMSAAGYRHPTICLALLARHLPRGAEPVLDAGAGTGLIGEWLAITGYPQVEALDISQGMLDKAAAKGVYTALHRLALGAALPFADGAYAGIVSAGVFTSGHVGVEGLDELIRICRPGGIIVLTVKNTLWQAGFAERIADLEKRGVITRVEESRPYASMPGEADTVPSRGLVLRVA
;
A
#
# COMPACT_ATOMS: atom_id res chain seq x y z
N MET A 1 3.82 -2.54 30.90
CA MET A 1 4.04 -3.92 30.40
C MET A 1 3.07 -4.16 29.25
N THR A 2 3.40 -3.66 28.07
CA THR A 2 2.67 -3.90 26.80
C THR A 2 3.53 -4.70 25.82
N ASP A 3 4.61 -5.30 26.32
CA ASP A 3 5.58 -6.04 25.51
C ASP A 3 5.12 -7.49 25.33
N GLY A 4 4.60 -7.80 24.14
CA GLY A 4 4.44 -9.19 23.70
C GLY A 4 3.32 -9.44 22.68
N LYS A 5 2.27 -8.61 22.64
CA LYS A 5 1.14 -8.81 21.70
C LYS A 5 1.36 -8.15 20.33
N HIS A 6 1.92 -6.93 20.30
CA HIS A 6 2.20 -6.21 19.04
C HIS A 6 3.09 -7.03 18.09
N ASN A 7 4.12 -7.67 18.66
CA ASN A 7 5.10 -8.43 17.90
C ASN A 7 4.53 -9.75 17.34
N SER A 8 3.49 -10.34 17.94
CA SER A 8 3.00 -11.67 17.53
C SER A 8 2.12 -11.64 16.28
N ALA A 9 1.19 -10.68 16.17
CA ALA A 9 0.28 -10.58 15.02
C ALA A 9 1.01 -10.12 13.75
N LEU A 10 1.86 -9.10 13.87
CA LEU A 10 2.69 -8.59 12.76
C LEU A 10 3.67 -9.66 12.25
N SER A 11 4.36 -10.36 13.16
CA SER A 11 5.25 -11.45 12.78
C SER A 11 4.50 -12.61 12.13
N ALA A 12 3.31 -12.95 12.63
CA ALA A 12 2.47 -13.99 12.01
C ALA A 12 2.02 -13.60 10.61
N ALA A 13 1.62 -12.34 10.39
CA ALA A 13 1.23 -11.85 9.07
C ALA A 13 2.40 -11.96 8.08
N TYR A 14 3.62 -11.55 8.46
CA TYR A 14 4.80 -11.67 7.59
C TYR A 14 5.31 -13.10 7.38
N ALA A 15 4.95 -14.04 8.25
CA ALA A 15 5.39 -15.44 8.14
C ALA A 15 4.50 -16.31 7.24
N SER A 16 3.23 -15.93 7.02
CA SER A 16 2.34 -16.67 6.13
C SER A 16 2.49 -16.21 4.67
N THR A 17 2.35 -17.16 3.74
CA THR A 17 2.38 -16.94 2.29
C THR A 17 1.04 -17.25 1.62
N ARG A 18 0.03 -17.65 2.40
CA ARG A 18 -1.29 -18.04 1.90
C ARG A 18 -2.27 -16.87 2.04
N PRO A 19 -2.89 -16.39 0.94
CA PRO A 19 -3.78 -15.23 0.99
C PRO A 19 -4.90 -15.34 2.04
N ASP A 20 -5.56 -16.51 2.16
CA ASP A 20 -6.64 -16.72 3.13
C ASP A 20 -6.15 -16.66 4.59
N GLU A 21 -4.94 -17.13 4.87
CA GLU A 21 -4.36 -17.09 6.22
C GLU A 21 -3.96 -15.66 6.59
N VAL A 22 -3.35 -14.94 5.63
CA VAL A 22 -3.03 -13.51 5.78
C VAL A 22 -4.30 -12.71 6.06
N ALA A 23 -5.36 -12.93 5.28
CA ALA A 23 -6.65 -12.28 5.50
C ALA A 23 -7.21 -12.56 6.91
N ALA A 24 -7.18 -13.81 7.36
CA ALA A 24 -7.67 -14.18 8.69
C ALA A 24 -6.84 -13.58 9.84
N ILE A 25 -5.54 -13.37 9.66
CA ILE A 25 -4.69 -12.69 10.64
C ILE A 25 -5.08 -11.21 10.73
N TYR A 26 -5.21 -10.52 9.59
CA TYR A 26 -5.63 -9.13 9.56
C TYR A 26 -7.06 -8.92 10.06
N ASP A 27 -7.99 -9.84 9.75
CA ASP A 27 -9.36 -9.80 10.28
C ASP A 27 -9.35 -9.75 11.82
N ARG A 28 -8.54 -10.60 12.46
CA ARG A 28 -8.40 -10.63 13.93
C ARG A 28 -7.68 -9.40 14.48
N TRP A 29 -6.75 -8.84 13.73
CA TRP A 29 -5.94 -7.69 14.16
C TRP A 29 -6.65 -6.35 13.96
N SER A 30 -7.66 -6.29 13.09
CA SER A 30 -8.39 -5.07 12.72
C SER A 30 -8.90 -4.23 13.91
N GLU A 31 -9.28 -4.87 15.02
CA GLU A 31 -9.78 -4.18 16.23
C GLU A 31 -8.71 -3.33 16.95
N THR A 32 -7.45 -3.75 16.95
CA THR A 32 -6.35 -3.03 17.65
C THR A 32 -5.33 -2.41 16.71
N TYR A 33 -5.45 -2.68 15.40
CA TYR A 33 -4.46 -2.30 14.38
C TYR A 33 -4.04 -0.82 14.45
N ASP A 34 -5.00 0.11 14.45
CA ASP A 34 -4.70 1.56 14.42
C ASP A 34 -3.94 2.00 15.67
N ALA A 35 -4.32 1.50 16.85
CA ALA A 35 -3.63 1.79 18.10
C ALA A 35 -2.22 1.19 18.12
N ASP A 36 -2.08 -0.04 17.62
CA ASP A 36 -0.80 -0.75 17.55
C ASP A 36 0.17 -0.06 16.58
N MET A 37 -0.31 0.33 15.39
CA MET A 37 0.47 1.08 14.40
C MET A 37 0.83 2.48 14.87
N SER A 38 -0.07 3.16 15.59
CA SER A 38 0.21 4.45 16.20
C SER A 38 1.35 4.33 17.22
N ALA A 39 1.28 3.35 18.13
CA ALA A 39 2.30 3.09 19.13
C ALA A 39 3.67 2.72 18.50
N ALA A 40 3.66 1.98 17.38
CA ALA A 40 4.86 1.63 16.63
C ALA A 40 5.45 2.80 15.82
N GLY A 41 4.73 3.92 15.70
CA GLY A 41 5.14 5.09 14.91
C GLY A 41 5.07 4.86 13.40
N TYR A 42 4.06 4.13 12.93
CA TYR A 42 3.94 3.68 11.55
C TYR A 42 3.99 4.82 10.51
N ARG A 43 5.00 4.80 9.64
CA ARG A 43 5.33 5.92 8.73
C ARG A 43 4.81 5.77 7.30
N HIS A 44 4.45 4.57 6.85
CA HIS A 44 4.07 4.35 5.45
C HIS A 44 2.92 5.25 4.98
N PRO A 45 1.80 5.40 5.74
CA PRO A 45 0.68 6.24 5.32
C PRO A 45 1.11 7.69 5.04
N THR A 46 1.89 8.27 5.95
CA THR A 46 2.38 9.65 5.84
C THR A 46 3.33 9.83 4.67
N ILE A 47 4.27 8.89 4.45
CA ILE A 47 5.20 8.94 3.32
C ILE A 47 4.45 8.82 1.99
N CYS A 48 3.52 7.87 1.89
CA CYS A 48 2.69 7.68 0.71
C CYS A 48 1.85 8.91 0.38
N LEU A 49 1.15 9.48 1.37
CA LEU A 49 0.35 10.69 1.20
C LEU A 49 1.21 11.87 0.72
N ALA A 50 2.37 12.09 1.33
CA ALA A 50 3.26 13.18 0.96
C ALA A 50 3.82 13.04 -0.46
N LEU A 51 4.13 11.82 -0.89
CA LEU A 51 4.59 11.52 -2.24
C LEU A 51 3.45 11.68 -3.26
N LEU A 52 2.25 11.18 -2.95
CA LEU A 52 1.07 11.32 -3.81
C LEU A 52 0.73 12.80 -4.03
N ALA A 53 0.61 13.58 -2.96
CA ALA A 53 0.30 15.01 -2.98
C ALA A 53 1.32 15.85 -3.78
N ARG A 54 2.57 15.38 -3.88
CA ARG A 54 3.63 16.07 -4.61
C ARG A 54 3.57 15.84 -6.11
N HIS A 55 3.11 14.66 -6.54
CA HIS A 55 3.26 14.19 -7.93
C HIS A 55 1.95 14.02 -8.67
N LEU A 56 0.85 13.76 -7.97
CA LEU A 56 -0.49 13.66 -8.55
C LEU A 56 -1.19 15.02 -8.42
N PRO A 57 -1.66 15.65 -9.51
CA PRO A 57 -2.40 16.91 -9.42
C PRO A 57 -3.63 16.79 -8.53
N ARG A 58 -3.89 17.81 -7.71
CA ARG A 58 -5.13 17.88 -6.90
C ARG A 58 -6.35 17.81 -7.80
N GLY A 59 -7.38 17.08 -7.36
CA GLY A 59 -8.59 16.83 -8.13
C GLY A 59 -8.45 15.70 -9.17
N ALA A 60 -7.30 15.03 -9.26
CA ALA A 60 -7.20 13.81 -10.06
C ALA A 60 -8.07 12.70 -9.45
N GLU A 61 -8.86 12.04 -10.30
CA GLU A 61 -9.83 11.02 -9.88
C GLU A 61 -10.13 9.96 -10.96
N PRO A 62 -10.54 8.74 -10.56
CA PRO A 62 -10.54 8.24 -9.19
C PRO A 62 -9.13 7.84 -8.75
N VAL A 63 -8.90 7.83 -7.43
CA VAL A 63 -7.68 7.29 -6.79
C VAL A 63 -7.98 5.93 -6.18
N LEU A 64 -7.06 4.99 -6.25
CA LEU A 64 -7.15 3.70 -5.56
C LEU A 64 -6.19 3.65 -4.37
N ASP A 65 -6.71 3.30 -3.20
CA ASP A 65 -5.93 2.87 -2.03
C ASP A 65 -5.84 1.33 -2.03
N ALA A 66 -4.72 0.81 -2.55
CA ALA A 66 -4.49 -0.61 -2.76
C ALA A 66 -3.79 -1.24 -1.54
N GLY A 67 -4.53 -2.07 -0.82
CA GLY A 67 -4.19 -2.55 0.53
C GLY A 67 -4.50 -1.50 1.58
N ALA A 68 -5.73 -0.99 1.56
CA ALA A 68 -6.18 0.13 2.38
C ALA A 68 -6.17 -0.17 3.90
N GLY A 69 -6.20 -1.45 4.29
CA GLY A 69 -6.32 -1.85 5.68
C GLY A 69 -7.55 -1.24 6.34
N THR A 70 -7.38 -0.68 7.53
CA THR A 70 -8.42 0.07 8.26
C THR A 70 -8.69 1.47 7.70
N GLY A 71 -8.05 1.86 6.60
CA GLY A 71 -8.30 3.12 5.92
C GLY A 71 -7.51 4.33 6.44
N LEU A 72 -6.32 4.12 7.01
CA LEU A 72 -5.50 5.19 7.59
C LEU A 72 -5.13 6.30 6.59
N ILE A 73 -4.91 5.96 5.31
CA ILE A 73 -4.61 6.96 4.27
C ILE A 73 -5.91 7.67 3.84
N GLY A 74 -7.01 6.92 3.71
CA GLY A 74 -8.33 7.42 3.28
C GLY A 74 -8.81 8.66 4.04
N GLU A 75 -8.60 8.70 5.35
CA GLU A 75 -8.94 9.85 6.21
C GLU A 75 -8.33 11.17 5.76
N TRP A 76 -7.21 11.13 5.03
CA TRP A 76 -6.49 12.32 4.60
C TRP A 76 -6.66 12.64 3.12
N LEU A 77 -7.09 11.67 2.29
CA LEU A 77 -7.09 11.85 0.84
C LEU A 77 -8.07 12.95 0.40
N ALA A 78 -9.30 12.95 0.90
CA ALA A 78 -10.26 14.02 0.59
C ALA A 78 -9.76 15.39 1.08
N ILE A 79 -9.20 15.45 2.29
CA ILE A 79 -8.66 16.68 2.90
C ILE A 79 -7.52 17.26 2.04
N THR A 80 -6.66 16.39 1.50
CA THR A 80 -5.51 16.80 0.68
C THR A 80 -5.86 17.06 -0.78
N GLY A 81 -7.08 16.76 -1.21
CA GLY A 81 -7.64 17.15 -2.52
C GLY A 81 -7.93 16.00 -3.48
N TYR A 82 -8.15 14.78 -2.95
CA TYR A 82 -8.54 13.59 -3.71
C TYR A 82 -9.86 13.05 -3.13
N PRO A 83 -11.03 13.57 -3.55
CA PRO A 83 -12.31 13.24 -2.93
C PRO A 83 -12.94 11.93 -3.45
N GLN A 84 -12.52 11.44 -4.62
CA GLN A 84 -13.03 10.21 -5.22
C GLN A 84 -12.00 9.09 -5.05
N VAL A 85 -12.11 8.36 -3.95
CA VAL A 85 -11.15 7.30 -3.59
C VAL A 85 -11.87 5.98 -3.39
N GLU A 86 -11.42 4.96 -4.10
CA GLU A 86 -11.82 3.57 -3.87
C GLU A 86 -10.75 2.86 -3.05
N ALA A 87 -11.15 1.90 -2.22
CA ALA A 87 -10.25 1.10 -1.41
C ALA A 87 -10.32 -0.37 -1.81
N LEU A 88 -9.17 -1.05 -1.80
CA LEU A 88 -9.04 -2.48 -1.99
C LEU A 88 -8.29 -3.07 -0.79
N ASP A 89 -8.79 -4.17 -0.24
CA ASP A 89 -8.06 -4.99 0.74
C ASP A 89 -8.53 -6.45 0.68
N ILE A 90 -7.69 -7.39 1.11
CA ILE A 90 -8.05 -8.81 1.15
C ILE A 90 -8.88 -9.16 2.40
N SER A 91 -8.69 -8.42 3.48
CA SER A 91 -9.32 -8.65 4.79
C SER A 91 -10.67 -7.94 4.86
N GLN A 92 -11.73 -8.70 5.15
CA GLN A 92 -13.06 -8.13 5.36
C GLN A 92 -13.10 -7.30 6.64
N GLY A 93 -12.46 -7.77 7.72
CA GLY A 93 -12.43 -7.03 8.99
C GLY A 93 -11.74 -5.67 8.85
N MET A 94 -10.68 -5.59 8.04
CA MET A 94 -10.05 -4.32 7.68
C MET A 94 -11.00 -3.40 6.90
N LEU A 95 -11.66 -3.92 5.87
CA LEU A 95 -12.64 -3.15 5.09
C LEU A 95 -13.83 -2.70 5.92
N ASP A 96 -14.29 -3.47 6.90
CA ASP A 96 -15.37 -3.06 7.80
C ASP A 96 -14.95 -1.86 8.66
N LYS A 97 -13.69 -1.82 9.14
CA LYS A 97 -13.12 -0.65 9.81
C LYS A 97 -12.99 0.56 8.88
N ALA A 98 -12.52 0.34 7.65
CA ALA A 98 -12.44 1.39 6.63
C ALA A 98 -13.82 1.96 6.27
N ALA A 99 -14.84 1.09 6.17
CA ALA A 99 -16.23 1.48 5.91
C ALA A 99 -16.79 2.39 7.01
N ALA A 100 -16.51 2.07 8.27
CA ALA A 100 -16.96 2.86 9.41
C ALA A 100 -16.42 4.30 9.41
N LYS A 101 -15.32 4.57 8.72
CA LYS A 101 -14.76 5.92 8.56
C LYS A 101 -15.50 6.77 7.52
N GLY A 102 -16.20 6.14 6.56
CA GLY A 102 -16.97 6.85 5.53
C GLY A 102 -16.12 7.67 4.56
N VAL A 103 -14.86 7.28 4.33
CA VAL A 103 -13.86 8.05 3.55
C VAL A 103 -13.64 7.52 2.13
N TYR A 104 -14.23 6.38 1.78
CA TYR A 104 -14.09 5.74 0.47
C TYR A 104 -15.42 5.70 -0.29
N THR A 105 -15.40 5.92 -1.60
CA THR A 105 -16.56 5.86 -2.50
C THR A 105 -16.94 4.43 -2.87
N ALA A 106 -15.99 3.50 -2.81
CA ALA A 106 -16.20 2.07 -2.96
C ALA A 106 -15.17 1.26 -2.16
N LEU A 107 -15.54 0.05 -1.76
CA LEU A 107 -14.70 -0.89 -1.02
C LEU A 107 -14.70 -2.23 -1.74
N HIS A 108 -13.51 -2.75 -2.05
CA HIS A 108 -13.33 -3.96 -2.83
C HIS A 108 -12.56 -5.00 -2.03
N ARG A 109 -13.22 -6.13 -1.74
CA ARG A 109 -12.54 -7.28 -1.13
C ARG A 109 -11.80 -8.09 -2.17
N LEU A 110 -10.54 -7.77 -2.40
CA LEU A 110 -9.71 -8.35 -3.46
C LEU A 110 -8.26 -8.51 -2.98
N ALA A 111 -7.59 -9.53 -3.46
CA ALA A 111 -6.17 -9.76 -3.21
C ALA A 111 -5.33 -9.12 -4.33
N LEU A 112 -4.31 -8.35 -3.96
CA LEU A 112 -3.30 -7.87 -4.90
C LEU A 112 -2.33 -9.03 -5.24
N GLY A 113 -1.93 -9.15 -6.51
CA GLY A 113 -1.09 -10.25 -7.01
C GLY A 113 -1.78 -11.18 -8.01
N ALA A 114 -3.07 -10.98 -8.24
CA ALA A 114 -3.82 -11.56 -9.36
C ALA A 114 -4.48 -10.46 -10.20
N ALA A 115 -5.06 -10.84 -11.34
CA ALA A 115 -5.84 -9.93 -12.16
C ALA A 115 -7.04 -9.39 -11.36
N LEU A 116 -7.14 -8.07 -11.29
CA LEU A 116 -8.21 -7.32 -10.65
C LEU A 116 -9.33 -7.03 -11.65
N PRO A 117 -10.61 -7.01 -11.22
CA PRO A 117 -11.76 -6.77 -12.08
C PRO A 117 -11.94 -5.28 -12.42
N PHE A 118 -10.84 -4.55 -12.65
CA PHE A 118 -10.82 -3.17 -13.08
C PHE A 118 -10.38 -3.07 -14.54
N ALA A 119 -10.93 -2.09 -15.26
CA ALA A 119 -10.50 -1.78 -16.62
C ALA A 119 -9.05 -1.26 -16.65
N ASP A 120 -8.38 -1.43 -17.79
CA ASP A 120 -7.09 -0.78 -18.05
C ASP A 120 -7.25 0.74 -17.89
N GLY A 121 -6.30 1.39 -17.21
CA GLY A 121 -6.36 2.83 -16.99
C GLY A 121 -7.59 3.34 -16.22
N ALA A 122 -8.15 2.55 -15.31
CA ALA A 122 -9.27 2.97 -14.48
C ALA A 122 -8.93 4.18 -13.58
N TYR A 123 -7.74 4.19 -12.98
CA TYR A 123 -7.38 5.12 -11.90
C TYR A 123 -6.37 6.19 -12.33
N ALA A 124 -6.59 7.43 -11.91
CA ALA A 124 -5.67 8.54 -12.16
C ALA A 124 -4.43 8.49 -11.25
N GLY A 125 -4.58 7.90 -10.07
CA GLY A 125 -3.46 7.58 -9.20
C GLY A 125 -3.76 6.41 -8.27
N ILE A 126 -2.70 5.77 -7.80
CA ILE A 126 -2.77 4.61 -6.93
C ILE A 126 -1.79 4.82 -5.78
N VAL A 127 -2.21 4.51 -4.57
CA VAL A 127 -1.36 4.48 -3.38
C VAL A 127 -1.39 3.08 -2.77
N SER A 128 -0.24 2.57 -2.35
CA SER A 128 -0.13 1.27 -1.68
C SER A 128 0.95 1.31 -0.59
N ALA A 129 0.50 1.32 0.67
CA ALA A 129 1.35 1.48 1.84
C ALA A 129 1.39 0.19 2.66
N GLY A 130 2.60 -0.34 2.87
CA GLY A 130 2.81 -1.55 3.68
C GLY A 130 2.43 -2.88 3.03
N VAL A 131 2.06 -2.90 1.74
CA VAL A 131 1.65 -4.12 1.03
C VAL A 131 2.84 -4.91 0.46
N PHE A 132 3.78 -4.21 -0.19
CA PHE A 132 4.95 -4.82 -0.85
C PHE A 132 6.02 -5.20 0.18
N THR A 133 5.78 -6.34 0.84
CA THR A 133 6.64 -6.93 1.87
C THR A 133 6.89 -8.42 1.59
N SER A 134 7.91 -8.99 2.24
CA SER A 134 8.19 -10.43 2.15
C SER A 134 6.97 -11.25 2.63
N GLY A 135 6.52 -12.21 1.82
CA GLY A 135 5.41 -13.11 2.15
C GLY A 135 4.01 -12.64 1.72
N HIS A 136 3.84 -11.38 1.28
CA HIS A 136 2.54 -10.83 0.89
C HIS A 136 2.36 -10.78 -0.63
N VAL A 137 2.84 -9.71 -1.25
CA VAL A 137 2.67 -9.47 -2.69
C VAL A 137 4.05 -9.30 -3.31
N GLY A 138 4.37 -10.15 -4.27
CA GLY A 138 5.60 -10.08 -5.03
C GLY A 138 5.53 -9.06 -6.17
N VAL A 139 6.47 -9.23 -7.09
CA VAL A 139 6.64 -8.36 -8.24
C VAL A 139 5.41 -8.38 -9.16
N GLU A 140 4.68 -9.48 -9.19
CA GLU A 140 3.44 -9.68 -9.95
C GLU A 140 2.33 -8.68 -9.60
N GLY A 141 2.26 -8.21 -8.36
CA GLY A 141 1.30 -7.18 -7.97
C GLY A 141 1.55 -5.83 -8.64
N LEU A 142 2.81 -5.54 -9.01
CA LEU A 142 3.18 -4.27 -9.65
C LEU A 142 2.59 -4.15 -11.06
N ASP A 143 2.63 -5.24 -11.84
CA ASP A 143 2.15 -5.24 -13.23
C ASP A 143 0.66 -4.88 -13.29
N GLU A 144 -0.11 -5.38 -12.34
CA GLU A 144 -1.53 -5.13 -12.27
C GLU A 144 -1.86 -3.69 -11.85
N LEU A 145 -1.09 -3.13 -10.90
CA LEU A 145 -1.21 -1.71 -10.55
C LEU A 145 -0.86 -0.81 -11.74
N ILE A 146 0.14 -1.20 -12.54
CA ILE A 146 0.49 -0.48 -13.78
C ILE A 146 -0.67 -0.55 -14.78
N ARG A 147 -1.25 -1.74 -15.00
CA ARG A 147 -2.35 -1.94 -15.96
C ARG A 147 -3.56 -1.06 -15.65
N ILE A 148 -3.98 -1.01 -14.39
CA ILE A 148 -5.19 -0.28 -13.97
C ILE A 148 -4.95 1.22 -13.75
N CYS A 149 -3.69 1.66 -13.74
CA CYS A 149 -3.33 3.07 -13.66
C CYS A 149 -3.32 3.69 -15.07
N ARG A 150 -3.85 4.90 -15.20
CA ARG A 150 -3.92 5.62 -16.49
C ARG A 150 -2.52 5.92 -17.02
N PRO A 151 -2.34 5.98 -18.35
CA PRO A 151 -1.18 6.64 -18.95
C PRO A 151 -0.99 8.04 -18.36
N GLY A 152 0.24 8.35 -17.96
CA GLY A 152 0.61 9.59 -17.25
C GLY A 152 0.22 9.64 -15.76
N GLY A 153 -0.54 8.67 -15.27
CA GLY A 153 -0.96 8.53 -13.87
C GLY A 153 0.19 8.18 -12.93
N ILE A 154 -0.05 8.34 -11.63
CA ILE A 154 0.96 8.16 -10.57
C ILE A 154 0.65 6.95 -9.71
N ILE A 155 1.65 6.11 -9.49
CA ILE A 155 1.60 5.01 -8.52
C ILE A 155 2.61 5.31 -7.42
N VAL A 156 2.15 5.32 -6.16
CA VAL A 156 2.99 5.51 -4.98
C VAL A 156 3.00 4.24 -4.15
N LEU A 157 4.18 3.65 -3.94
CA LEU A 157 4.35 2.39 -3.21
C LEU A 157 5.38 2.55 -2.10
N THR A 158 5.19 1.85 -0.98
CA THR A 158 6.30 1.57 -0.05
C THR A 158 6.79 0.14 -0.23
N VAL A 159 8.09 -0.05 -0.37
CA VAL A 159 8.71 -1.36 -0.58
C VAL A 159 9.72 -1.63 0.53
N LYS A 160 9.60 -2.80 1.17
CA LYS A 160 10.57 -3.23 2.20
C LYS A 160 11.92 -3.53 1.54
N ASN A 161 13.04 -3.15 2.15
CA ASN A 161 14.35 -3.27 1.52
C ASN A 161 14.75 -4.73 1.21
N THR A 162 14.26 -5.70 1.98
CA THR A 162 14.45 -7.12 1.68
C THR A 162 13.82 -7.49 0.34
N LEU A 163 12.60 -7.03 0.06
CA LEU A 163 11.93 -7.24 -1.22
C LEU A 163 12.60 -6.44 -2.34
N TRP A 164 13.02 -5.20 -2.04
CA TRP A 164 13.77 -4.36 -2.98
C TRP A 164 15.01 -5.07 -3.52
N GLN A 165 15.81 -5.67 -2.63
CA GLN A 165 17.04 -6.39 -2.96
C GLN A 165 16.80 -7.79 -3.55
N ALA A 166 15.58 -8.33 -3.43
CA ALA A 166 15.22 -9.67 -3.89
C ALA A 166 14.60 -9.69 -5.30
N GLY A 167 14.88 -8.70 -6.15
CA GLY A 167 14.41 -8.67 -7.54
C GLY A 167 13.47 -7.51 -7.89
N PHE A 168 12.94 -6.78 -6.91
CA PHE A 168 12.02 -5.68 -7.18
C PHE A 168 12.73 -4.50 -7.85
N ALA A 169 13.98 -4.20 -7.46
CA ALA A 169 14.79 -3.16 -8.09
C ALA A 169 15.06 -3.47 -9.58
N GLU A 170 15.39 -4.72 -9.88
CA GLU A 170 15.63 -5.22 -11.22
C GLU A 170 14.36 -5.15 -12.08
N ARG A 171 13.19 -5.47 -11.51
CA ARG A 171 11.91 -5.30 -12.22
C ARG A 171 11.66 -3.85 -12.58
N ILE A 172 11.83 -2.93 -11.63
CA ILE A 172 11.63 -1.50 -11.89
C ILE A 172 12.53 -1.05 -13.04
N ALA A 173 13.81 -1.43 -13.02
CA ALA A 173 14.75 -1.11 -14.08
C ALA A 173 14.35 -1.72 -15.45
N ASP A 174 13.84 -2.96 -15.49
CA ASP A 174 13.31 -3.57 -16.72
C ASP A 174 12.11 -2.78 -17.29
N LEU A 175 11.16 -2.42 -16.43
CA LEU A 175 9.98 -1.66 -16.83
C LEU A 175 10.34 -0.24 -17.32
N GLU A 176 11.32 0.42 -16.70
CA GLU A 176 11.87 1.70 -17.17
C GLU A 176 12.54 1.53 -18.55
N LYS A 177 13.37 0.50 -18.72
CA LYS A 177 14.04 0.21 -20.00
C LYS A 177 13.04 -0.07 -21.13
N ARG A 178 11.92 -0.71 -20.81
CA ARG A 178 10.82 -1.00 -21.75
C ARG A 178 9.92 0.20 -21.99
N GLY A 179 10.12 1.31 -21.29
CA GLY A 179 9.30 2.51 -21.39
C GLY A 179 7.87 2.32 -20.89
N VAL A 180 7.64 1.37 -19.97
CA VAL A 180 6.30 1.11 -19.39
C VAL A 180 6.02 2.08 -18.24
N ILE A 181 7.07 2.43 -17.49
CA ILE A 181 7.02 3.41 -16.40
C ILE A 181 8.25 4.31 -16.43
N THR A 182 8.15 5.44 -15.73
CA THR A 182 9.30 6.27 -15.31
C THR A 182 9.31 6.35 -13.79
N ARG A 183 10.44 6.07 -13.14
CA ARG A 183 10.60 6.34 -11.70
C ARG A 183 10.82 7.83 -11.48
N VAL A 184 9.81 8.50 -10.94
CA VAL A 184 9.79 9.95 -10.73
C VAL A 184 10.52 10.34 -9.45
N GLU A 185 10.33 9.57 -8.38
CA GLU A 185 10.98 9.80 -7.09
C GLU A 185 11.21 8.47 -6.37
N GLU A 186 12.34 8.40 -5.64
CA GLU A 186 12.62 7.36 -4.66
C GLU A 186 13.07 8.04 -3.37
N SER A 187 12.43 7.70 -2.25
CA SER A 187 12.84 8.21 -0.95
C SER A 187 14.15 7.57 -0.51
N ARG A 188 14.90 8.25 0.37
CA ARG A 188 15.93 7.55 1.16
C ARG A 188 15.30 6.40 1.95
N PRO A 189 16.03 5.30 2.24
CA PRO A 189 15.55 4.27 3.14
C PRO A 189 15.20 4.83 4.52
N TYR A 190 14.13 4.34 5.12
CA TYR A 190 13.67 4.76 6.45
C TYR A 190 13.13 3.57 7.26
N ALA A 191 13.21 3.66 8.58
CA ALA A 191 12.52 2.72 9.47
C ALA A 191 11.01 3.00 9.44
N SER A 192 10.21 2.02 9.03
CA SER A 192 8.75 2.16 8.88
C SER A 192 8.02 2.23 10.22
N MET A 193 8.55 1.55 11.24
CA MET A 193 8.03 1.48 12.61
C MET A 193 9.20 1.68 13.59
N PRO A 194 9.60 2.92 13.87
CA PRO A 194 10.74 3.20 14.75
C PRO A 194 10.52 2.75 16.21
N GLY A 195 9.27 2.48 16.62
CA GLY A 195 8.95 1.91 17.93
C GLY A 195 9.22 0.41 18.05
N GLU A 196 9.44 -0.28 16.92
CA GLU A 196 9.72 -1.71 16.88
C GLU A 196 11.22 -1.94 16.66
N ALA A 197 11.81 -2.81 17.49
CA ALA A 197 13.20 -3.21 17.36
C ALA A 197 13.46 -3.92 16.02
N ASP A 198 14.66 -3.74 15.47
CA ASP A 198 15.14 -4.43 14.26
C ASP A 198 14.25 -4.27 13.01
N THR A 199 13.51 -3.16 12.92
CA THR A 199 12.70 -2.86 11.73
C THR A 199 13.59 -2.72 10.50
N VAL A 200 13.49 -3.70 9.60
CA VAL A 200 14.10 -3.64 8.27
C VAL A 200 13.62 -2.36 7.56
N PRO A 201 14.54 -1.51 7.06
CA PRO A 201 14.16 -0.28 6.40
C PRO A 201 13.29 -0.52 5.16
N SER A 202 12.44 0.46 4.87
CA SER A 202 11.64 0.53 3.65
C SER A 202 11.98 1.77 2.85
N ARG A 203 11.52 1.85 1.60
CA ARG A 203 11.63 3.05 0.76
C ARG A 203 10.29 3.35 0.11
N GLY A 204 10.03 4.63 -0.14
CA GLY A 204 8.90 5.09 -0.95
C GLY A 204 9.32 5.22 -2.41
N LEU A 205 8.44 4.85 -3.32
CA LEU A 205 8.64 4.95 -4.76
C LEU A 205 7.46 5.68 -5.37
N VAL A 206 7.76 6.54 -6.34
CA VAL A 206 6.78 7.21 -7.18
C VAL A 206 7.06 6.82 -8.62
N LEU A 207 6.09 6.17 -9.25
CA LEU A 207 6.16 5.71 -10.62
C LEU A 207 5.13 6.48 -11.43
N ARG A 208 5.51 6.91 -12.63
CA ARG A 208 4.59 7.42 -13.64
C ARG A 208 4.40 6.36 -14.71
N VAL A 209 3.16 6.02 -15.03
CA VAL A 209 2.84 5.11 -16.14
C VAL A 209 3.01 5.85 -17.46
N ALA A 210 3.60 5.20 -18.46
CA ALA A 210 3.83 5.78 -19.78
C ALA A 210 2.54 5.98 -20.59
#